data_AF-A0AAW2NST0-F1
#
_entry.id   AF-A0AAW2NST0-F1
#
_cell.length_a   1.000
_cell.length_b   1.000
_cell.length_c   1.000
_cell.angle_alpha   90.00
_cell.angle_beta   90.00
_cell.angle_gamma   90.00
#
_symmetry.space_group_name_H-M   'P 1'
#
loop_
_entity.id
_entity.type
_entity.pdbx_description
1 polymer ?
#
loop_
_entity_poly.entity_id
_entity_poly.type
_entity_poly.pdbx_seq_one_letter_code
_entity_poly.pdbx_strand_id
1 'polypeptide(L)'
;MEVDEKAPAGGPMIHFGPADNHGVHLPHNDVLVISATAANYTAHYIFIGSCSSMDVQFYKVYQQTEFGDVMLEPMDRSLYGFTGEVVHPGIDPTSPLLGVRAHPGDWNGCFLIMDMSSAYNLILGRPVLNTFQALFLHITLS
;
A
#
# COMPACT_ATOMS: atom_id res chain seq x y z
N MET A 1 4.05 30.74 -24.47
CA MET A 1 3.75 29.30 -24.65
C MET A 1 3.09 28.85 -23.37
N GLU A 2 1.76 28.92 -23.33
CA GLU A 2 1.00 28.21 -22.29
C GLU A 2 1.20 26.72 -22.53
N VAL A 3 1.74 26.04 -21.53
CA VAL A 3 1.70 24.58 -21.49
C VAL A 3 0.29 24.27 -21.02
N ASP A 4 -0.57 23.91 -21.96
CA ASP A 4 -1.88 23.32 -21.68
C ASP A 4 -1.61 21.98 -20.99
N GLU A 5 -1.64 21.97 -19.66
CA GLU A 5 -1.56 20.77 -18.85
C GLU A 5 -2.87 20.01 -19.05
N LYS A 6 -2.90 19.20 -20.11
CA LYS A 6 -4.00 18.30 -20.41
C LYS A 6 -4.18 17.37 -19.21
N ALA A 7 -5.24 17.64 -18.43
CA ALA A 7 -5.65 16.78 -17.34
C ALA A 7 -5.68 15.31 -17.81
N PRO A 8 -5.09 14.37 -17.06
CA PRO A 8 -5.07 12.97 -17.45
C PRO A 8 -6.52 12.47 -17.61
N ALA A 9 -6.75 11.66 -18.64
CA ALA A 9 -8.07 11.14 -19.00
C ALA A 9 -8.72 10.47 -17.77
N GLY A 10 -9.68 11.17 -17.17
CA GLY A 10 -10.10 10.94 -15.80
C GLY A 10 -10.93 9.69 -15.61
N GLY A 11 -10.35 8.68 -14.97
CA GLY A 11 -11.14 7.78 -14.13
C GLY A 11 -11.82 8.57 -13.01
N PRO A 12 -12.78 7.98 -12.28
CA PRO A 12 -13.46 8.67 -11.19
C PRO A 12 -12.45 9.16 -10.16
N MET A 13 -12.37 10.48 -9.97
CA MET A 13 -11.53 11.10 -8.95
C MET A 13 -12.09 10.76 -7.57
N ILE A 14 -11.28 10.12 -6.73
CA ILE A 14 -11.60 9.86 -5.33
C ILE A 14 -10.89 10.93 -4.50
N HIS A 15 -11.65 11.70 -3.73
CA HIS A 15 -11.14 12.74 -2.85
C HIS A 15 -11.89 12.69 -1.52
N PHE A 16 -11.16 12.88 -0.42
CA PHE A 16 -11.72 13.00 0.92
C PHE A 16 -11.66 14.46 1.36
N GLY A 17 -12.79 15.02 1.75
CA GLY A 17 -12.92 16.41 2.18
C GLY A 17 -13.72 16.58 3.47
N PRO A 18 -14.02 17.83 3.86
CA PRO A 18 -14.77 18.10 5.09
C PRO A 18 -16.13 17.42 5.18
N ALA A 19 -16.76 17.11 4.04
CA ALA A 19 -18.03 16.38 3.99
C ALA A 19 -17.92 14.94 4.51
N ASP A 20 -16.73 14.33 4.42
CA ASP A 20 -16.47 12.95 4.85
C ASP A 20 -16.14 12.86 6.36
N ASN A 21 -16.01 14.00 7.04
CA ASN A 21 -15.71 14.05 8.48
C ASN A 21 -16.93 13.79 9.38
N HIS A 22 -18.07 13.39 8.82
CA HIS A 22 -19.27 13.16 9.62
C HIS A 22 -19.06 11.99 10.60
N GLY A 23 -19.08 12.27 11.91
CA GLY A 23 -18.85 11.27 12.96
C GLY A 23 -17.37 11.02 13.26
N VAL A 24 -16.46 11.76 12.64
CA VAL A 24 -15.02 11.72 12.95
C VAL A 24 -14.70 12.76 14.02
N HIS A 25 -14.02 12.34 15.08
CA HIS A 25 -13.61 13.24 16.16
C HIS A 25 -12.32 13.96 15.78
N LEU A 26 -12.37 15.28 15.61
CA LEU A 26 -11.21 16.11 15.24
C LEU A 26 -10.53 16.70 16.50
N PRO A 27 -9.19 16.84 16.51
CA PRO A 27 -8.25 16.29 15.53
C PRO A 27 -8.12 14.77 15.70
N HIS A 28 -8.10 14.03 14.60
CA HIS A 28 -7.73 12.61 14.62
C HIS A 28 -6.30 12.47 14.11
N ASN A 29 -5.50 11.67 14.81
CA ASN A 29 -4.20 11.21 14.34
C ASN A 29 -4.27 9.78 13.78
N ASP A 30 -5.49 9.28 13.57
CA ASP A 30 -5.72 7.94 13.06
C ASP A 30 -5.28 7.84 11.60
N VAL A 31 -4.75 6.67 11.25
CA VAL A 31 -4.26 6.40 9.91
C VAL A 31 -5.40 6.31 8.89
N LEU A 32 -5.14 6.76 7.66
CA LEU A 32 -6.07 6.53 6.56
C LEU A 32 -6.06 5.06 6.15
N VAL A 33 -7.22 4.42 6.26
CA VAL A 33 -7.44 3.03 5.90
C VAL A 33 -8.59 2.92 4.92
N ILE A 34 -8.38 2.21 3.80
CA ILE A 34 -9.39 2.05 2.75
C ILE A 34 -9.74 0.58 2.51
N SER A 35 -10.82 0.35 1.77
CA SER A 35 -11.08 -0.94 1.12
C SER A 35 -11.00 -0.74 -0.39
N ALA A 36 -10.40 -1.70 -1.10
CA ALA A 36 -10.30 -1.65 -2.56
C ALA A 36 -10.50 -3.05 -3.16
N THR A 37 -11.08 -3.08 -4.35
CA THR A 37 -11.32 -4.32 -5.10
C THR A 37 -10.36 -4.38 -6.29
N ALA A 38 -9.70 -5.52 -6.46
CA ALA A 38 -8.81 -5.86 -7.57
C ALA A 38 -9.32 -7.14 -8.21
N ALA A 39 -9.62 -7.14 -9.51
CA ALA A 39 -10.20 -8.32 -10.16
C ALA A 39 -11.38 -8.91 -9.33
N ASN A 40 -11.22 -10.13 -8.78
CA ASN A 40 -12.23 -10.83 -7.98
C ASN A 40 -11.99 -10.77 -6.45
N TYR A 41 -11.01 -9.99 -5.98
CA TYR A 41 -10.66 -9.91 -4.56
C TYR A 41 -10.90 -8.51 -4.00
N THR A 42 -11.60 -8.42 -2.88
CA THR A 42 -11.74 -7.18 -2.11
C THR A 42 -10.84 -7.21 -0.90
N ALA A 43 -9.84 -6.33 -0.89
CA ALA A 43 -8.97 -6.08 0.24
C ALA A 43 -9.60 -5.02 1.14
N HIS A 44 -9.94 -5.40 2.37
CA HIS A 44 -10.31 -4.46 3.43
C HIS A 44 -9.08 -4.04 4.24
N TYR A 45 -9.16 -2.97 5.01
CA TYR A 45 -8.08 -2.54 5.91
C TYR A 45 -6.73 -2.31 5.21
N ILE A 46 -6.74 -1.55 4.12
CA ILE A 46 -5.54 -1.15 3.39
C ILE A 46 -5.00 0.14 3.99
N PHE A 47 -3.80 0.10 4.55
CA PHE A 47 -3.13 1.29 5.06
C PHE A 47 -2.48 2.10 3.93
N ILE A 48 -2.70 3.41 3.91
CA ILE A 48 -2.07 4.33 2.95
C ILE A 48 -0.77 4.88 3.56
N GLY A 49 0.35 4.28 3.17
CA GLY A 49 1.68 4.61 3.68
C GLY A 49 2.41 5.60 2.77
N SER A 50 2.12 6.89 2.88
CA SER A 50 2.80 7.94 2.09
C SER A 50 4.33 7.95 2.28
N CYS A 51 4.82 7.52 3.44
CA CYS A 51 6.25 7.41 3.71
C CYS A 51 6.87 6.11 3.15
N SER A 52 6.09 5.05 2.93
CA SER A 52 6.64 3.76 2.53
C SER A 52 7.24 3.81 1.11
N SER A 53 8.44 3.27 0.92
CA SER A 53 9.05 3.10 -0.41
C SER A 53 8.62 1.82 -1.12
N MET A 54 7.90 0.93 -0.43
CA MET A 54 7.48 -0.38 -0.93
C MET A 54 6.02 -0.62 -0.57
N ASP A 55 5.34 -1.40 -1.40
CA ASP A 55 4.02 -1.94 -1.07
C ASP A 55 4.18 -3.25 -0.31
N VAL A 56 3.29 -3.50 0.65
CA VAL A 56 3.35 -4.69 1.51
C VAL A 56 2.01 -5.40 1.47
N GLN A 57 2.04 -6.71 1.32
CA GLN A 57 0.88 -7.58 1.48
C GLN A 57 1.18 -8.58 2.60
N PHE A 58 0.28 -8.69 3.56
CA PHE A 58 0.45 -9.65 4.65
C PHE A 58 0.13 -11.07 4.17
N TYR A 59 0.91 -12.05 4.63
CA TYR A 59 0.85 -13.43 4.14
C TYR A 59 -0.55 -14.06 4.27
N LYS A 60 -1.29 -13.73 5.34
CA LYS A 60 -2.69 -14.14 5.53
C LYS A 60 -3.58 -13.82 4.32
N VAL A 61 -3.34 -12.68 3.66
CA VAL A 61 -4.12 -12.20 2.51
C VAL A 61 -3.64 -12.92 1.26
N TYR A 62 -2.33 -13.01 1.09
CA TYR A 62 -1.70 -13.72 -0.01
C TYR A 62 -2.27 -15.16 -0.14
N GLN A 63 -2.42 -15.87 0.98
CA GLN A 63 -2.99 -17.23 1.01
C GLN A 63 -4.48 -17.30 0.63
N GLN A 64 -5.24 -16.23 0.85
CA GLN A 64 -6.69 -16.20 0.60
C GLN A 64 -7.05 -15.79 -0.83
N THR A 65 -6.11 -15.17 -1.53
CA THR A 65 -6.32 -14.73 -2.90
C THR A 65 -6.02 -15.85 -3.90
N GLU A 66 -6.72 -15.87 -5.06
CA GLU A 66 -6.39 -16.73 -6.23
C GLU A 66 -4.93 -16.56 -6.71
N PHE A 67 -4.29 -15.50 -6.23
CA PHE A 67 -2.90 -15.19 -6.45
C PHE A 67 -1.96 -16.16 -5.68
N GLY A 68 -2.38 -16.82 -4.59
CA GLY A 68 -1.53 -17.63 -3.70
C GLY A 68 -0.70 -18.75 -4.36
N ASP A 69 -1.05 -19.18 -5.58
CA ASP A 69 -0.38 -20.25 -6.32
C ASP A 69 0.83 -19.81 -7.17
N VAL A 70 1.15 -18.51 -7.22
CA VAL A 70 2.32 -18.01 -7.97
C VAL A 70 3.57 -18.02 -7.08
N MET A 71 4.68 -18.54 -7.57
CA MET A 71 5.94 -18.59 -6.81
C MET A 71 6.40 -17.19 -6.37
N LEU A 72 6.79 -17.06 -5.10
CA LEU A 72 7.43 -15.85 -4.58
C LEU A 72 8.86 -15.76 -5.10
N GLU A 73 9.26 -14.56 -5.53
CA GLU A 73 10.64 -14.30 -5.90
C GLU A 73 11.45 -13.99 -4.62
N PRO A 74 12.62 -14.62 -4.42
CA PRO A 74 13.44 -14.35 -3.26
C PRO A 74 13.95 -12.90 -3.27
N MET A 75 14.04 -12.31 -2.08
CA MET A 75 14.58 -10.97 -1.87
C MET A 75 15.90 -11.06 -1.10
N ASP A 76 16.99 -10.61 -1.69
CA ASP A 76 18.32 -10.62 -1.07
C ASP A 76 18.67 -9.29 -0.38
N ARG A 77 17.90 -8.23 -0.65
CA ARG A 77 18.14 -6.89 -0.10
C ARG A 77 17.53 -6.74 1.28
N SER A 78 18.28 -6.04 2.14
CA SER A 78 17.82 -5.70 3.48
C SER A 78 16.77 -4.60 3.43
N LEU A 79 15.72 -4.72 4.24
CA LEU A 79 14.68 -3.72 4.39
C LEU A 79 14.91 -2.96 5.69
N TYR A 80 14.72 -1.64 5.65
CA TYR A 80 14.88 -0.76 6.80
C TYR A 80 13.52 -0.15 7.11
N GLY A 81 13.01 -0.39 8.32
CA GLY A 81 11.81 0.26 8.80
C GLY A 81 12.13 1.58 9.50
N PHE A 82 11.09 2.37 9.72
CA PHE A 82 11.21 3.74 10.23
C PHE A 82 11.75 3.80 11.65
N THR A 83 11.57 2.73 12.42
CA THR A 83 12.06 2.66 13.82
C THR A 83 13.51 2.15 13.92
N GLY A 84 14.19 1.96 12.78
CA GLY A 84 15.54 1.39 12.72
C GLY A 84 15.57 -0.13 12.72
N GLU A 85 14.40 -0.78 12.69
CA GLU A 85 14.27 -2.21 12.41
C GLU A 85 14.88 -2.57 11.05
N VAL A 86 15.61 -3.67 10.98
CA VAL A 86 16.21 -4.15 9.74
C VAL A 86 15.81 -5.61 9.53
N VAL A 87 15.29 -5.92 8.35
CA VAL A 87 14.97 -7.29 7.94
C VAL A 87 16.00 -7.75 6.92
N HIS A 88 16.62 -8.92 7.15
CA HIS A 88 17.65 -9.53 6.30
C HIS A 88 17.16 -10.88 5.75
N PRO A 89 16.36 -10.90 4.67
CA PRO A 89 15.58 -12.08 4.28
C PRO A 89 16.44 -13.26 3.80
N GLY A 90 17.59 -12.98 3.19
CA GLY A 90 18.53 -14.00 2.71
C GLY A 90 19.55 -14.48 3.74
N ILE A 91 19.59 -13.88 4.94
CA ILE A 91 20.58 -14.18 5.99
C ILE A 91 19.91 -14.75 7.23
N ASP A 92 18.73 -14.21 7.58
CA ASP A 92 17.98 -14.58 8.77
C ASP A 92 16.82 -15.54 8.40
N PRO A 93 16.89 -16.83 8.79
CA PRO A 93 15.80 -17.78 8.55
C PRO A 93 14.53 -17.49 9.35
N THR A 94 14.60 -16.56 10.32
CA THR A 94 13.43 -16.06 11.08
C THR A 94 12.84 -14.79 10.48
N SER A 95 13.39 -14.30 9.37
CA SER A 95 12.89 -13.13 8.67
C SER A 95 11.40 -13.28 8.35
N PRO A 96 10.56 -12.28 8.71
CA PRO A 96 9.15 -12.29 8.34
C PRO A 96 8.93 -12.01 6.86
N LEU A 97 9.94 -11.54 6.10
CA LEU A 97 9.80 -11.37 4.66
C LEU A 97 9.94 -12.72 3.96
N LEU A 98 8.87 -13.14 3.29
CA LEU A 98 8.83 -14.39 2.50
C LEU A 98 9.30 -14.20 1.06
N GLY A 99 9.21 -12.99 0.52
CA GLY A 99 9.65 -12.67 -0.83
C GLY A 99 8.95 -11.45 -1.43
N VAL A 100 9.15 -11.26 -2.72
CA VAL A 100 8.50 -10.21 -3.51
C VAL A 100 7.58 -10.85 -4.54
N ARG A 101 6.51 -10.12 -4.86
CA ARG A 101 5.60 -10.49 -5.92
C ARG A 101 5.22 -9.28 -6.77
N ALA A 102 5.30 -9.44 -8.08
CA ALA A 102 4.61 -8.54 -9.00
C ALA A 102 3.13 -8.91 -9.11
N HIS A 103 2.24 -7.93 -8.91
CA HIS A 103 0.81 -8.11 -9.12
C HIS A 103 0.46 -7.75 -10.58
N PRO A 104 -0.02 -8.70 -11.40
CA PRO A 104 -0.48 -8.39 -12.75
C PRO A 104 -1.83 -7.65 -12.69
N GLY A 105 -2.09 -6.77 -13.66
CA GLY A 105 -3.37 -6.08 -13.84
C GLY A 105 -3.50 -4.75 -13.09
N ASP A 106 -4.70 -4.47 -12.57
CA ASP A 106 -5.14 -3.13 -12.14
C ASP A 106 -4.32 -2.49 -11.01
N TRP A 107 -3.58 -3.30 -10.24
CA TRP A 107 -2.78 -2.81 -9.12
C TRP A 107 -1.34 -2.49 -9.53
N ASN A 108 -0.87 -3.00 -10.68
CA ASN A 108 0.42 -2.77 -11.31
C ASN A 108 1.57 -2.39 -10.33
N GLY A 109 1.79 -3.24 -9.32
CA GLY A 109 2.68 -2.97 -8.19
C GLY A 109 3.47 -4.20 -7.76
N CYS A 110 4.65 -3.97 -7.18
CA CYS A 110 5.47 -5.01 -6.58
C CYS A 110 5.26 -5.00 -5.06
N PHE A 111 4.74 -6.11 -4.53
CA PHE A 111 4.42 -6.27 -3.12
C PHE A 111 5.45 -7.14 -2.41
N LEU A 112 5.90 -6.66 -1.26
CA LEU A 112 6.61 -7.48 -0.28
C LEU A 112 5.60 -8.36 0.45
N ILE A 113 5.87 -9.67 0.52
CA ILE A 113 5.02 -10.61 1.23
C ILE A 113 5.59 -10.83 2.63
N MET A 114 4.87 -10.35 3.65
CA MET A 114 5.31 -10.37 5.05
C MET A 114 4.45 -11.33 5.88
N ASP A 115 5.07 -12.31 6.51
CA ASP A 115 4.44 -13.20 7.49
C ASP A 115 4.56 -12.62 8.91
N MET A 116 3.76 -11.58 9.16
CA MET A 116 3.63 -10.98 10.48
C MET A 116 2.17 -10.78 10.83
N SER A 117 1.86 -10.83 12.13
CA SER A 117 0.55 -10.43 12.62
C SER A 117 0.34 -8.93 12.38
N SER A 118 -0.75 -8.59 11.70
CA SER A 118 -1.13 -7.22 11.39
C SER A 118 -2.65 -7.08 11.30
N ALA A 119 -3.16 -5.95 11.78
CA ALA A 119 -4.56 -5.55 11.61
C ALA A 119 -4.86 -5.20 10.14
N TYR A 120 -3.85 -4.77 9.38
CA TYR A 120 -3.98 -4.42 7.98
C TYR A 120 -3.83 -5.65 7.09
N ASN A 121 -4.41 -5.56 5.90
CA ASN A 121 -4.25 -6.57 4.87
C ASN A 121 -3.15 -6.18 3.90
N LEU A 122 -3.06 -4.89 3.56
CA LEU A 122 -2.04 -4.33 2.69
C LEU A 122 -1.58 -2.96 3.19
N ILE A 123 -0.36 -2.60 2.78
CA ILE A 123 0.18 -1.24 2.86
C ILE A 123 0.44 -0.80 1.42
N LEU A 124 -0.22 0.26 1.00
CA LEU A 124 0.11 0.93 -0.26
C LEU A 124 1.12 2.03 0.03
N GLY A 125 2.34 1.81 -0.46
CA GLY A 125 3.42 2.76 -0.41
C GLY A 125 3.44 3.68 -1.62
N ARG A 126 4.51 4.47 -1.72
CA ARG A 126 4.75 5.37 -2.85
C ARG A 126 4.70 4.68 -4.22
N PRO A 127 5.16 3.43 -4.44
CA PRO A 127 5.14 2.87 -5.79
C PRO A 127 3.72 2.77 -6.36
N VAL A 128 2.78 2.13 -5.66
CA VAL A 128 1.38 2.06 -6.12
C VAL A 128 0.70 3.44 -6.07
N LEU A 129 0.94 4.25 -5.03
CA LEU A 129 0.35 5.59 -4.93
C LEU A 129 0.77 6.51 -6.09
N ASN A 130 2.03 6.44 -6.51
CA ASN A 130 2.53 7.20 -7.65
C ASN A 130 1.93 6.71 -8.98
N THR A 131 1.73 5.40 -9.15
CA THR A 131 1.03 4.83 -10.31
C THR A 131 -0.40 5.39 -10.41
N PHE A 132 -1.07 5.57 -9.28
CA PHE A 132 -2.39 6.20 -9.21
C PHE A 132 -2.37 7.73 -9.23
N GLN A 133 -1.20 8.36 -9.32
CA GLN A 133 -1.02 9.82 -9.23
C GLN A 133 -1.68 10.40 -7.97
N ALA A 134 -1.67 9.63 -6.88
CA ALA A 134 -2.30 10.02 -5.63
C ALA A 134 -1.54 11.18 -4.98
N LEU A 135 -2.29 12.22 -4.60
CA LEU A 135 -1.77 13.36 -3.85
C LEU A 135 -2.24 13.27 -2.41
N PHE A 136 -1.29 13.27 -1.46
CA PHE A 136 -1.58 13.33 -0.04
C PHE A 136 -1.35 14.75 0.47
N LEU A 137 -2.43 15.51 0.67
CA LEU A 137 -2.37 16.87 1.20
C LEU A 137 -2.75 16.84 2.68
N HIS A 138 -1.75 16.89 3.57
CA HIS A 138 -2.00 17.12 4.99
C HIS A 138 -2.25 18.60 5.23
N ILE A 139 -3.52 19.03 5.19
CA ILE A 139 -3.89 20.42 5.48
C ILE A 139 -3.73 20.63 6.99
N THR A 140 -2.66 21.33 7.38
CA THR A 140 -2.48 21.76 8.76
C THR A 140 -3.11 23.15 8.84
N LEU A 141 -4.27 23.29 9.47
CA LEU A 141 -4.84 24.59 9.80
C LEU A 141 -4.01 25.17 10.97
N SER A 142 -3.26 26.24 10.70
CA SER A 142 -2.60 27.10 11.70
C SER A 142 -3.48 28.29 12.06
#